data_AF-A0A9X0AZX2-F1
#
_entry.id   AF-A0A9X0AZX2-F1
#
_cell.length_a   1.000
_cell.length_b   1.000
_cell.length_c   1.000
_cell.angle_alpha   90.00
_cell.angle_beta   90.00
_cell.angle_gamma   90.00
#
_symmetry.space_group_name_H-M   'P 1'
#
loop_
_entity.id
_entity.type
_entity.pdbx_description
1 polymer ?
#
loop_
_entity_poly.entity_id
_entity_poly.type
_entity_poly.pdbx_seq_one_letter_code
_entity_poly.pdbx_strand_id
1 'polypeptide(L)'
;MKEEPEQIACQLAGKHRPGNGLTAIQWETGGYNVTFRVKYDDSFQAIVRFAALGQSLYRTEKVENEAIVLQYLRKNTNIPVPRLLGVGKIALAPYIVEEFVEGELASGPFMESRIERQNLNSNVSEKKLKVLYREMASIVLEMSKPEFTHIGSLVQTENGYAIGRRPLTKYVNELAMKALGSTTHGSTPQPTKRLRKRRT
;
A
#
# COMPACT_ATOMS: atom_id res chain seq x y z
N MET A 1 23.05 16.17 -7.02
CA MET A 1 23.41 14.74 -6.91
C MET A 1 22.10 13.98 -6.72
N LYS A 2 21.72 13.07 -7.63
CA LYS A 2 20.56 12.20 -7.38
C LYS A 2 21.06 11.08 -6.48
N GLU A 3 20.66 11.08 -5.21
CA GLU A 3 20.91 9.94 -4.34
C GLU A 3 20.17 8.71 -4.89
N GLU A 4 20.81 7.55 -4.84
CA GLU A 4 20.19 6.32 -5.30
C GLU A 4 19.02 5.93 -4.37
N PRO A 5 17.91 5.38 -4.91
CA PRO A 5 16.73 5.00 -4.12
C PRO A 5 17.06 4.10 -2.91
N GLU A 6 18.05 3.22 -3.06
CA GLU A 6 18.58 2.33 -2.03
C GLU A 6 19.21 3.12 -0.87
N GLN A 7 19.98 4.17 -1.16
CA GLN A 7 20.59 5.03 -0.14
C GLN A 7 19.50 5.78 0.65
N ILE A 8 18.49 6.29 -0.04
CA ILE A 8 17.33 6.93 0.58
C ILE A 8 16.60 5.92 1.48
N ALA A 9 16.42 4.67 1.02
CA ALA A 9 15.79 3.63 1.83
C ALA A 9 16.60 3.35 3.11
N CYS A 10 17.93 3.23 3.03
CA CYS A 10 18.80 3.08 4.20
C CYS A 10 18.67 4.27 5.16
N GLN A 11 18.72 5.51 4.65
CA GLN A 11 18.59 6.72 5.47
C GLN A 11 17.25 6.75 6.22
N LEU A 12 16.14 6.44 5.53
CA LEU A 12 14.81 6.42 6.13
C LEU A 12 14.67 5.30 7.16
N ALA A 13 15.21 4.12 6.89
CA ALA A 13 15.21 3.01 7.84
C ALA A 13 16.00 3.39 9.10
N GLY A 14 17.23 3.90 8.93
CA GLY A 14 18.11 4.35 10.03
C GLY A 14 17.52 5.50 10.85
N LYS A 15 16.73 6.38 10.22
CA LYS A 15 16.00 7.46 10.92
C LYS A 15 14.98 6.91 11.93
N HIS A 16 14.23 5.87 11.55
CA HIS A 16 13.15 5.32 12.38
C HIS A 16 13.61 4.19 13.31
N ARG A 17 14.72 3.54 12.95
CA ARG A 17 15.43 2.59 13.80
C ARG A 17 16.94 2.78 13.61
N PRO A 18 17.63 3.49 14.53
CA PRO A 18 19.07 3.62 14.48
C PRO A 18 19.77 2.26 14.45
N GLY A 19 20.84 2.15 13.66
CA GLY A 19 21.64 0.93 13.53
C GLY A 19 22.81 1.14 12.56
N ASN A 20 23.64 0.10 12.40
CA ASN A 20 24.86 0.13 11.59
C ASN A 20 24.76 -0.82 10.38
N GLY A 21 25.59 -0.56 9.36
CA GLY A 21 25.74 -1.43 8.19
C GLY A 21 24.50 -1.58 7.31
N LEU A 22 23.68 -0.52 7.21
CA LEU A 22 22.42 -0.59 6.47
C LEU A 22 22.69 -0.78 4.98
N THR A 23 22.20 -1.88 4.42
CA THR A 23 22.23 -2.17 2.99
C THR A 23 20.82 -2.39 2.47
N ALA A 24 20.45 -1.71 1.40
CA ALA A 24 19.14 -1.82 0.78
C ALA A 24 19.26 -2.52 -0.57
N ILE A 25 18.30 -3.39 -0.85
CA ILE A 25 18.08 -3.97 -2.18
C ILE A 25 16.64 -3.72 -2.59
N GLN A 26 16.40 -3.49 -3.88
CA GLN A 26 15.04 -3.44 -4.39
C GLN A 26 14.36 -4.80 -4.12
N TRP A 27 13.15 -4.74 -3.58
CA TRP A 27 12.34 -5.90 -3.23
C TRP A 27 11.14 -6.03 -4.18
N GLU A 28 10.36 -7.10 -4.01
CA GLU A 28 9.13 -7.35 -4.78
C GLU A 28 8.26 -6.08 -4.81
N THR A 29 8.19 -5.48 -6.00
CA THR A 29 7.50 -4.22 -6.23
C THR A 29 6.10 -4.51 -6.73
N GLY A 30 5.10 -4.05 -5.99
CA GLY A 30 3.69 -4.18 -6.38
C GLY A 30 3.23 -2.97 -7.21
N GLY A 31 2.01 -3.03 -7.73
CA GLY A 31 1.47 -1.94 -8.58
C GLY A 31 1.34 -0.57 -7.91
N TYR A 32 1.32 -0.49 -6.57
CA TYR A 32 1.09 0.77 -5.82
C TYR A 32 2.28 1.24 -4.99
N ASN A 33 3.30 0.39 -4.78
CA ASN A 33 4.43 0.75 -3.93
C ASN A 33 5.73 0.20 -4.52
N VAL A 34 6.76 1.02 -4.51
CA VAL A 34 8.15 0.60 -4.75
C VAL A 34 8.75 0.24 -3.40
N THR A 35 9.28 -0.96 -3.29
CA THR A 35 9.68 -1.55 -2.01
C THR A 35 11.17 -1.84 -2.00
N PHE A 36 11.83 -1.54 -0.89
CA PHE A 36 13.22 -1.88 -0.63
C PHE A 36 13.31 -2.70 0.66
N ARG A 37 14.10 -3.78 0.63
CA ARG A 37 14.46 -4.56 1.81
C ARG A 37 15.79 -4.05 2.32
N VAL A 38 15.79 -3.55 3.56
CA VAL A 38 16.97 -3.00 4.23
C VAL A 38 17.43 -3.99 5.29
N LYS A 39 18.70 -4.41 5.19
CA LYS A 39 19.34 -5.30 6.17
C LYS A 39 20.29 -4.49 7.05
N TYR A 40 20.31 -4.82 8.33
CA TYR A 40 21.19 -4.25 9.35
C TYR A 40 22.23 -5.31 9.77
N ASP A 41 23.37 -4.88 10.30
CA ASP A 41 24.42 -5.79 10.78
C ASP A 41 23.95 -6.68 11.95
N ASP A 42 22.99 -6.19 12.75
CA ASP A 42 22.39 -6.92 13.87
C ASP A 42 21.35 -7.97 13.43
N SER A 43 21.34 -8.33 12.14
CA SER A 43 20.38 -9.23 11.50
C SER A 43 18.94 -8.74 11.46
N PHE A 44 18.64 -7.53 11.97
CA PHE A 44 17.34 -6.93 11.80
C PHE A 44 17.11 -6.57 10.33
N GLN A 45 15.85 -6.66 9.91
CA GLN A 45 15.47 -6.35 8.53
C GLN A 45 14.22 -5.48 8.53
N ALA A 46 14.26 -4.45 7.68
CA ALA A 46 13.15 -3.54 7.48
C ALA A 46 12.69 -3.57 6.02
N ILE A 47 11.44 -3.20 5.83
CA ILE A 47 10.85 -2.90 4.54
C ILE A 47 10.57 -1.41 4.48
N VAL A 48 11.11 -0.75 3.46
CA VAL A 48 10.83 0.65 3.14
C VAL A 48 9.98 0.68 1.88
N ARG A 49 8.79 1.26 1.97
CA ARG A 49 7.80 1.31 0.90
C ARG A 49 7.51 2.74 0.52
N PHE A 50 7.69 3.07 -0.75
CA PHE A 50 7.32 4.37 -1.31
C PHE A 50 6.04 4.24 -2.11
N ALA A 51 5.05 5.11 -1.88
CA ALA A 51 3.84 5.13 -2.68
C ALA A 51 4.16 5.55 -4.13
N ALA A 52 3.94 4.62 -5.05
CA ALA A 52 4.31 4.76 -6.46
C ALA A 52 3.60 5.96 -7.10
N LEU A 53 4.35 6.71 -7.91
CA LEU A 53 3.83 7.87 -8.62
C LEU A 53 2.85 7.43 -9.72
N GLY A 54 1.79 8.22 -9.95
CA GLY A 54 0.82 7.99 -11.02
C GLY A 54 -0.18 6.85 -10.75
N GLN A 55 -0.06 6.14 -9.63
CA GLN A 55 -0.94 5.02 -9.28
C GLN A 55 -2.12 5.47 -8.40
N SER A 56 -1.95 6.57 -7.67
CA SER A 56 -3.02 7.17 -6.87
C SER A 56 -2.87 8.68 -6.79
N LEU A 57 -4.00 9.40 -6.78
CA LEU A 57 -4.02 10.84 -6.47
C LEU A 57 -3.85 11.09 -4.96
N TYR A 58 -4.34 10.16 -4.15
CA TYR A 58 -4.43 10.30 -2.71
C TYR A 58 -3.30 9.55 -1.99
N ARG A 59 -2.06 9.65 -2.51
CA ARG A 59 -0.92 8.85 -2.03
C ARG A 59 -0.64 9.03 -0.54
N THR A 60 -0.71 10.27 -0.05
CA THR A 60 -0.47 10.56 1.38
C THR A 60 -1.57 9.94 2.24
N GLU A 61 -2.83 10.20 1.89
CA GLU A 61 -3.99 9.65 2.60
C GLU A 61 -3.97 8.12 2.60
N LYS A 62 -3.62 7.49 1.46
CA LYS A 62 -3.43 6.03 1.37
C LYS A 62 -2.40 5.53 2.38
N VAL A 63 -1.22 6.15 2.43
CA VAL A 63 -0.12 5.72 3.31
C VAL A 63 -0.48 5.93 4.78
N GLU A 64 -1.10 7.05 5.12
CA GLU A 64 -1.58 7.30 6.48
C GLU A 64 -2.65 6.30 6.91
N ASN A 65 -3.66 6.05 6.06
CA ASN A 65 -4.73 5.10 6.37
C ASN A 65 -4.16 3.69 6.57
N GLU A 66 -3.21 3.26 5.74
CA GLU A 66 -2.54 1.96 5.88
C GLU A 66 -1.77 1.88 7.20
N ALA A 67 -1.00 2.90 7.56
CA ALA A 67 -0.25 2.94 8.81
C ALA A 67 -1.15 2.93 10.06
N ILE A 68 -2.28 3.62 10.02
CA ILE A 68 -3.25 3.64 11.13
C ILE A 68 -3.89 2.26 11.27
N VAL A 69 -4.28 1.62 10.17
CA VAL A 69 -4.85 0.26 10.18
C VAL A 69 -3.84 -0.76 10.70
N LEU A 70 -2.57 -0.73 10.28
CA LEU A 70 -1.53 -1.63 10.80
C LEU A 70 -1.36 -1.50 12.31
N GLN A 71 -1.32 -0.27 12.82
CA GLN A 71 -1.24 -0.01 14.26
C GLN A 71 -2.49 -0.47 15.01
N TYR A 72 -3.68 -0.26 14.43
CA TYR A 72 -4.94 -0.72 15.01
C TYR A 72 -4.99 -2.24 15.12
N LEU A 73 -4.72 -2.96 14.01
CA LEU A 73 -4.73 -4.42 13.99
C LEU A 73 -3.75 -4.99 15.01
N ARG A 74 -2.51 -4.47 15.05
CA ARG A 74 -1.50 -4.92 16.00
C ARG A 74 -1.92 -4.78 17.47
N LYS A 75 -2.71 -3.76 17.81
CA LYS A 75 -3.14 -3.49 19.18
C LYS A 75 -4.43 -4.23 19.57
N ASN A 76 -5.31 -4.50 18.60
CA ASN A 76 -6.69 -4.91 18.88
C ASN A 76 -7.03 -6.32 18.37
N THR A 77 -6.15 -6.97 17.60
CA THR A 77 -6.37 -8.33 17.09
C THR A 77 -5.13 -9.18 17.28
N ASN A 78 -5.28 -10.50 17.15
CA ASN A 78 -4.15 -11.43 17.15
C ASN A 78 -3.55 -11.64 15.74
N ILE A 79 -3.94 -10.82 14.76
CA ILE A 79 -3.45 -10.98 13.39
C ILE A 79 -1.98 -10.57 13.35
N PRO A 80 -1.09 -11.43 12.85
CA PRO A 80 0.31 -11.08 12.68
C PRO A 80 0.42 -10.02 11.59
N VAL A 81 0.71 -8.78 11.99
CA VAL A 81 0.99 -7.67 11.08
C VAL A 81 2.41 -7.13 11.31
N PRO A 82 3.09 -6.65 10.25
CA PRO A 82 4.39 -5.99 10.40
C PRO A 82 4.36 -4.90 11.46
N ARG A 83 5.42 -4.82 12.26
CA ARG A 83 5.56 -3.69 13.19
C ARG A 83 5.89 -2.44 12.41
N LEU A 84 5.05 -1.44 12.52
CA LEU A 84 5.34 -0.13 11.95
C LEU A 84 6.51 0.51 12.71
N LEU A 85 7.58 0.86 11.99
CA LEU A 85 8.73 1.58 12.54
C LEU A 85 8.55 3.08 12.36
N GLY A 86 8.00 3.49 11.22
CA GLY A 86 7.76 4.90 10.94
C GLY A 86 7.01 5.16 9.65
N VAL A 87 6.54 6.40 9.52
CA VAL A 87 5.81 6.91 8.34
C VAL A 87 6.29 8.32 8.08
N GLY A 88 6.28 8.73 6.82
CA GLY A 88 6.54 10.12 6.50
C GLY A 88 6.40 10.41 5.02
N LYS A 89 7.00 11.53 4.62
CA LYS A 89 7.02 11.98 3.24
C LYS A 89 8.39 12.54 2.90
N ILE A 90 8.87 12.21 1.71
CA ILE A 90 9.97 12.89 1.03
C ILE A 90 9.44 13.65 -0.18
N ALA A 91 10.27 14.43 -0.85
CA ALA A 91 9.85 15.30 -1.96
C ALA A 91 8.99 14.58 -3.02
N LEU A 92 9.32 13.32 -3.36
CA LEU A 92 8.69 12.59 -4.44
C LEU A 92 7.56 11.63 -4.00
N ALA A 93 7.58 11.16 -2.75
CA ALA A 93 6.66 10.12 -2.28
C ALA A 93 6.44 10.12 -0.76
N PRO A 94 5.21 9.85 -0.31
CA PRO A 94 4.94 9.30 1.02
C PRO A 94 5.59 7.91 1.16
N TYR A 95 5.99 7.56 2.38
CA TYR A 95 6.63 6.29 2.67
C TYR A 95 6.19 5.66 4.00
N ILE A 96 6.36 4.34 4.07
CA ILE A 96 6.23 3.52 5.28
C ILE A 96 7.55 2.79 5.52
N VAL A 97 7.99 2.73 6.77
CA VAL A 97 9.07 1.85 7.24
C VAL A 97 8.46 0.86 8.21
N GLU A 98 8.57 -0.42 7.91
CA GLU A 98 8.02 -1.51 8.71
C GLU A 98 9.04 -2.63 8.88
N GLU A 99 8.83 -3.47 9.90
CA GLU A 99 9.62 -4.67 10.12
C GLU A 99 9.41 -5.68 8.97
N PHE A 100 10.47 -6.32 8.52
CA PHE A 100 10.36 -7.43 7.59
C PHE A 100 9.78 -8.65 8.31
N VAL A 101 8.67 -9.19 7.78
CA VAL A 101 8.07 -10.42 8.30
C VAL A 101 8.61 -11.60 7.49
N GLU A 102 9.40 -12.44 8.15
CA GLU A 102 9.87 -13.69 7.56
C GLU A 102 8.71 -14.68 7.45
N GLY A 103 8.58 -15.33 6.29
CA GLY A 103 7.50 -16.28 6.06
C GLY A 103 7.38 -16.71 4.61
N GLU A 104 6.59 -17.76 4.39
CA GLU A 104 6.26 -18.24 3.06
C GLU A 104 4.90 -17.69 2.62
N LEU A 105 4.81 -17.26 1.36
CA LEU A 105 3.55 -16.82 0.79
C LEU A 105 2.57 -17.99 0.72
N ALA A 106 1.37 -17.80 1.29
CA ALA A 106 0.29 -18.79 1.25
C ALA A 106 -0.14 -19.18 -0.18
N SER A 107 0.15 -18.33 -1.18
CA SER A 107 -0.08 -18.63 -2.59
C SER A 107 0.92 -19.62 -3.17
N GLY A 108 2.13 -19.74 -2.62
CA GLY A 108 3.20 -20.58 -3.15
C GLY A 108 2.78 -22.04 -3.43
N PRO A 109 2.09 -22.72 -2.50
CA PRO A 109 1.55 -24.06 -2.72
C PRO A 109 0.56 -24.17 -3.87
N PHE A 110 -0.21 -23.11 -4.14
CA PHE A 110 -1.24 -23.07 -5.18
C PHE A 110 -0.71 -22.67 -6.55
N MET A 111 0.54 -22.22 -6.65
CA MET A 111 1.12 -21.79 -7.93
C MET A 111 1.92 -22.96 -8.53
N GLU A 112 1.65 -23.27 -9.80
CA GLU A 112 2.39 -24.31 -10.53
C GLU A 112 3.84 -23.90 -10.79
N SER A 113 4.08 -22.61 -11.07
CA SER A 113 5.41 -22.02 -11.06
C SER A 113 5.39 -20.62 -10.46
N ARG A 114 6.55 -20.19 -9.92
CA ARG A 114 6.70 -18.82 -9.39
C ARG A 114 6.70 -17.75 -10.49
N ILE A 115 6.91 -18.15 -11.74
CA ILE A 115 7.03 -17.29 -12.92
C ILE A 115 5.65 -17.14 -13.58
N GLU A 116 4.92 -18.24 -13.77
CA GLU A 116 3.59 -18.26 -14.37
C GLU A 116 2.51 -18.29 -13.29
N ARG A 117 2.26 -17.11 -12.69
CA ARG A 117 1.24 -16.91 -11.64
C ARG A 117 -0.21 -17.13 -12.10
N GLN A 118 -0.42 -17.65 -13.31
CA GLN A 118 -1.73 -17.85 -13.92
C GLN A 118 -2.23 -19.30 -13.80
N ASN A 119 -1.33 -20.27 -13.61
CA ASN A 119 -1.68 -21.69 -13.50
C ASN A 119 -1.71 -22.13 -12.04
N LEU A 120 -2.85 -22.66 -11.62
CA LEU A 120 -3.02 -23.23 -10.30
C LEU A 120 -2.45 -24.65 -10.27
N ASN A 121 -1.64 -24.95 -9.25
CA ASN A 121 -1.17 -26.30 -8.99
C ASN A 121 -2.37 -27.16 -8.54
N SER A 122 -2.75 -28.14 -9.35
CA SER A 122 -3.83 -29.09 -9.04
C SER A 122 -3.41 -30.18 -8.05
N ASN A 123 -2.10 -30.34 -7.81
CA ASN A 123 -1.53 -31.39 -6.97
C ASN A 123 -1.11 -30.86 -5.59
N VAL A 124 -2.04 -30.25 -4.86
CA VAL A 124 -1.83 -29.83 -3.47
C VAL A 124 -2.45 -30.85 -2.53
N SER A 125 -1.66 -31.36 -1.57
CA SER A 125 -2.18 -32.34 -0.61
C SER A 125 -3.29 -31.73 0.26
N GLU A 126 -4.33 -32.53 0.52
CA GLU A 126 -5.46 -32.12 1.35
C GLU A 126 -5.03 -31.64 2.75
N LYS A 127 -4.00 -32.29 3.33
CA LYS A 127 -3.41 -31.88 4.61
C LYS A 127 -2.88 -30.44 4.55
N LYS A 128 -2.17 -30.08 3.47
CA LYS A 128 -1.63 -28.72 3.29
C LYS A 128 -2.75 -27.70 3.08
N LEU A 129 -3.78 -28.06 2.33
CA LEU A 129 -4.98 -27.23 2.17
C LEU A 129 -5.67 -26.98 3.51
N LYS A 130 -5.91 -28.02 4.32
CA LYS A 130 -6.54 -27.89 5.64
C LYS A 130 -5.79 -26.92 6.55
N VAL A 131 -4.46 -26.98 6.57
CA VAL A 131 -3.63 -26.04 7.33
C VAL A 131 -3.82 -24.61 6.82
N LEU A 132 -3.68 -24.38 5.51
CA LEU A 132 -3.82 -23.04 4.93
C LEU A 132 -5.22 -22.45 5.16
N TYR A 133 -6.29 -23.23 4.94
CA TYR A 133 -7.65 -22.78 5.18
C TYR A 133 -7.92 -22.48 6.66
N ARG A 134 -7.31 -23.23 7.58
CA ARG A 134 -7.43 -22.95 9.01
C ARG A 134 -6.76 -21.62 9.38
N GLU A 135 -5.56 -21.36 8.86
CA GLU A 135 -4.87 -20.07 9.06
C GLU A 135 -5.67 -18.90 8.47
N MET A 136 -6.18 -19.04 7.23
CA MET A 136 -7.03 -18.03 6.60
C MET A 136 -8.31 -17.77 7.40
N ALA A 137 -8.97 -18.83 7.88
CA ALA A 137 -10.16 -18.72 8.70
C ALA A 137 -9.86 -17.99 10.01
N SER A 138 -8.72 -18.29 10.66
CA SER A 138 -8.26 -17.58 11.86
C SER A 138 -8.14 -16.08 11.61
N ILE A 139 -7.50 -15.67 10.50
CA ILE A 139 -7.37 -14.26 10.13
C ILE A 139 -8.73 -13.62 9.87
N VAL A 140 -9.62 -14.28 9.11
CA VAL A 140 -10.96 -13.76 8.81
C VAL A 140 -11.80 -13.58 10.08
N LEU A 141 -11.72 -14.51 11.02
CA LEU A 141 -12.40 -14.44 12.32
C LEU A 141 -11.84 -13.32 13.20
N GLU A 142 -10.52 -13.09 13.20
CA GLU A 142 -9.94 -11.95 13.90
C GLU A 142 -10.34 -10.62 13.24
N MET A 143 -10.41 -10.57 11.90
CA MET A 143 -10.85 -9.41 11.13
C MET A 143 -12.33 -9.07 11.32
N SER A 144 -13.16 -10.01 11.79
CA SER A 144 -14.58 -9.76 12.05
C SER A 144 -14.86 -9.18 13.43
N LYS A 145 -13.87 -9.13 14.34
CA LYS A 145 -14.05 -8.57 15.70
C LYS A 145 -14.11 -7.03 15.74
N PRO A 146 -13.32 -6.30 14.92
CA PRO A 146 -13.46 -4.85 14.81
C PRO A 146 -14.85 -4.45 14.30
N GLU A 147 -15.63 -3.79 15.15
CA GLU A 147 -16.93 -3.25 14.79
C GLU A 147 -16.90 -1.72 14.78
N PHE A 148 -17.49 -1.12 13.74
CA PHE A 148 -17.60 0.32 13.58
C PHE A 148 -19.02 0.69 13.18
N THR A 149 -19.47 1.87 13.58
CA THR A 149 -20.84 2.35 13.36
C THR A 149 -21.18 2.59 11.88
N HIS A 150 -20.17 2.85 11.04
CA HIS A 150 -20.33 3.05 9.60
C HIS A 150 -19.05 2.74 8.82
N ILE A 151 -19.20 2.56 7.50
CA ILE A 151 -18.08 2.33 6.58
C ILE A 151 -17.25 3.61 6.41
N GLY A 152 -15.93 3.50 6.59
CA GLY A 152 -15.00 4.61 6.37
C GLY A 152 -13.55 4.20 6.60
N SER A 153 -12.68 5.18 6.78
CA SER A 153 -11.26 4.98 7.10
C SER A 153 -10.97 5.42 8.53
N LEU A 154 -10.12 4.64 9.20
CA LEU A 154 -9.74 4.86 10.59
C LEU A 154 -8.89 6.12 10.74
N VAL A 155 -9.12 6.82 11.85
CA VAL A 155 -8.28 7.88 12.37
C VAL A 155 -7.90 7.55 13.81
N GLN A 156 -6.71 7.96 14.21
CA GLN A 156 -6.31 7.91 15.60
C GLN A 156 -6.91 9.12 16.32
N THR A 157 -7.49 8.87 17.49
CA THR A 157 -8.10 9.85 18.39
C THR A 157 -7.40 9.79 19.75
N GLU A 158 -7.68 10.74 20.64
CA GLU A 158 -7.16 10.71 22.01
C GLU A 158 -7.55 9.42 22.75
N ASN A 159 -8.76 8.92 22.49
CA ASN A 159 -9.35 7.76 23.17
C ASN A 159 -9.19 6.43 22.40
N GLY A 160 -8.35 6.39 21.36
CA GLY A 160 -8.12 5.18 20.56
C GLY A 160 -8.37 5.41 19.07
N TYR A 161 -9.29 4.65 18.47
CA TYR A 161 -9.52 4.68 17.02
C TYR A 161 -10.99 4.87 16.70
N ALA A 162 -11.28 5.71 15.71
CA ALA A 162 -12.63 5.96 15.22
C ALA A 162 -12.62 6.06 13.70
N ILE A 163 -13.80 5.98 13.08
CA ILE A 163 -13.94 6.26 11.66
C ILE A 163 -14.08 7.78 11.48
N GLY A 164 -13.12 8.38 10.77
CA GLY A 164 -13.07 9.84 10.60
C GLY A 164 -12.77 10.31 9.17
N ARG A 165 -12.58 9.38 8.23
CA ARG A 165 -12.28 9.67 6.83
C ARG A 165 -13.18 8.85 5.90
N ARG A 166 -13.33 9.33 4.66
CA ARG A 166 -14.03 8.59 3.60
C ARG A 166 -13.30 7.26 3.28
N PRO A 167 -14.01 6.23 2.81
CA PRO A 167 -13.36 5.05 2.25
C PRO A 167 -12.51 5.43 1.03
N LEU A 168 -11.25 5.00 1.01
CA LEU A 168 -10.37 5.18 -0.15
C LEU A 168 -10.31 3.88 -0.96
N THR A 169 -11.31 3.66 -1.80
CA THR A 169 -11.38 2.45 -2.65
C THR A 169 -10.61 2.63 -3.95
N LYS A 170 -10.17 1.50 -4.54
CA LYS A 170 -9.53 1.47 -5.87
C LYS A 170 -10.39 2.15 -6.93
N TYR A 171 -11.69 1.90 -6.93
CA TYR A 171 -12.63 2.49 -7.88
C TYR A 171 -12.66 4.03 -7.79
N VAL A 172 -12.77 4.58 -6.57
CA VAL A 172 -12.76 6.05 -6.37
C VAL A 172 -11.45 6.66 -6.85
N ASN A 173 -10.32 5.99 -6.59
CA ASN A 173 -9.02 6.42 -7.08
C ASN A 173 -8.94 6.42 -8.62
N GLU A 174 -9.36 5.35 -9.28
CA GLU A 174 -9.35 5.24 -10.75
C GLU A 174 -10.26 6.27 -11.41
N LEU A 175 -11.45 6.49 -10.84
CA LEU A 175 -12.38 7.50 -11.33
C LEU A 175 -11.77 8.91 -11.25
N ALA A 176 -11.16 9.24 -10.11
CA ALA A 176 -10.54 10.55 -9.90
C ALA A 176 -9.33 10.75 -10.84
N MET A 177 -8.49 9.72 -11.01
CA MET A 177 -7.37 9.73 -11.98
C MET A 177 -7.86 9.98 -13.41
N LYS A 178 -8.94 9.31 -13.84
CA LYS A 178 -9.54 9.51 -15.17
C LYS A 178 -10.10 10.91 -15.35
N ALA A 179 -10.80 11.44 -14.35
CA ALA A 179 -11.36 12.79 -14.41
C ALA A 179 -10.27 13.85 -14.65
N LEU A 180 -9.16 13.77 -13.91
CA LEU A 180 -8.03 14.70 -14.10
C LEU A 180 -7.27 14.45 -15.42
N GLY A 181 -7.13 13.20 -15.85
CA GLY A 181 -6.55 12.87 -17.17
C GLY A 181 -7.39 13.35 -18.34
N SER A 182 -8.72 13.45 -18.18
CA SER A 182 -9.62 13.96 -19.22
C SER A 182 -9.58 15.48 -19.38
N THR A 183 -9.13 16.22 -18.36
CA THR A 183 -9.02 17.69 -18.43
C THR A 183 -7.84 18.20 -19.27
N THR A 184 -6.89 17.35 -19.68
CA THR A 184 -5.77 17.75 -20.55
C THR A 184 -6.03 17.58 -22.06
N HIS A 185 -7.20 17.08 -22.46
CA HIS A 185 -7.65 17.01 -23.86
C HIS A 185 -9.02 17.68 -24.07
N GLY A 186 -9.26 18.80 -23.39
CA GLY A 186 -10.32 19.74 -23.74
C GLY A 186 -9.82 20.67 -24.85
N SER A 187 -10.12 20.33 -26.10
CA SER A 187 -10.02 21.22 -27.24
C SER A 187 -10.69 22.56 -26.93
N THR A 188 -9.98 23.65 -27.22
CA THR A 188 -10.50 25.02 -27.18
C THR A 188 -11.77 25.09 -28.03
N PRO A 189 -12.91 25.58 -27.50
CA PRO A 189 -14.07 25.80 -28.34
C PRO A 189 -13.72 26.87 -29.38
N GLN A 190 -13.77 26.53 -30.67
CA GLN A 190 -13.69 27.54 -31.72
C GLN A 190 -14.88 28.51 -31.56
N PRO A 191 -14.66 29.83 -31.68
CA PRO A 191 -15.76 30.79 -31.62
C PRO A 191 -16.68 30.57 -32.83
N THR A 192 -17.93 30.20 -32.56
CA THR A 192 -18.99 30.14 -33.55
C THR A 192 -19.15 31.53 -34.18
N LYS A 193 -18.86 31.62 -35.49
CA LYS A 193 -19.13 32.83 -36.28
C LYS A 193 -20.63 33.12 -36.21
N ARG A 194 -21.01 34.17 -35.48
CA ARG A 194 -22.36 34.76 -35.53
C ARG A 194 -22.67 35.14 -36.97
N LEU A 195 -23.59 34.42 -37.59
CA LEU A 195 -24.22 34.83 -38.85
C LEU A 195 -25.04 36.09 -38.57
N ARG A 196 -24.49 37.25 -38.95
CA ARG A 196 -25.19 38.53 -38.90
C ARG A 196 -26.24 38.54 -40.01
N LYS A 197 -27.51 38.28 -39.68
CA LYS A 197 -28.63 38.56 -40.58
C LYS A 197 -28.59 40.05 -40.95
N ARG A 198 -28.26 40.37 -42.20
CA ARG A 198 -28.51 41.69 -42.78
C ARG A 198 -30.01 41.78 -43.07
N ARG A 199 -30.67 42.74 -42.43
CA ARG A 199 -31.92 43.34 -42.92
C ARG A 199 -31.57 44.15 -44.16
N THR A 200 -32.21 43.79 -45.28
CA THR A 200 -32.95 44.63 -46.25
C THR A 200 -33.19 43.77 -47.46
#